data_AF-A0A6J4TSA4-F1
#
_entry.id   AF-A0A6J4TSA4-F1
#
_cell.length_a   1.000
_cell.length_b   1.000
_cell.length_c   1.000
_cell.angle_alpha   90.00
_cell.angle_beta   90.00
_cell.angle_gamma   90.00
#
_symmetry.space_group_name_H-M   'P 1'
#
loop_
_entity.id
_entity.type
_entity.pdbx_description
1 polymer ?
#
loop_
_entity_poly.entity_id
_entity_poly.type
_entity_poly.pdbx_seq_one_letter_code
_entity_poly.pdbx_strand_id
1 'polypeptide(L)'
;MPIGWDFSELDGGATDWAPPPAADPWQALDPWHDDPAPIPETGFWTWVEVDASTVYPVLWTRWLTEEDERVCPECGPLDGAVWEDGGGPSPPLHVGCRCRRAPAFTEWRTRSATAWELRWVDG
;
A
#
# COMPACT_ATOMS: atom_id res chain seq x y z
N MET A 1 30.84 -70.70 71.98
CA MET A 1 31.65 -69.52 72.38
C MET A 1 31.23 -68.36 71.49
N PRO A 2 30.69 -67.25 71.99
CA PRO A 2 30.09 -66.20 71.15
C PRO A 2 31.01 -64.99 70.98
N ILE A 3 31.18 -64.55 69.74
CA ILE A 3 31.56 -63.20 69.30
C ILE A 3 30.79 -63.07 67.97
N GLY A 4 29.66 -62.39 67.87
CA GLY A 4 29.43 -61.00 68.28
C GLY A 4 29.62 -60.12 67.06
N TRP A 5 28.75 -60.26 66.04
CA TRP A 5 28.56 -59.24 65.00
C TRP A 5 27.05 -58.98 64.92
N ASP A 6 26.75 -57.74 65.26
CA ASP A 6 25.47 -57.14 65.56
C ASP A 6 24.77 -56.71 64.27
N PHE A 7 23.45 -56.85 64.21
CA PHE A 7 22.59 -56.48 63.08
C PHE A 7 22.13 -55.01 63.16
N SER A 8 22.93 -54.15 63.77
CA SER A 8 22.60 -52.76 64.08
C SER A 8 23.19 -51.78 63.06
N GLU A 9 22.97 -52.02 61.76
CA GLU A 9 23.09 -50.96 60.74
C GLU A 9 22.35 -51.32 59.43
N LEU A 10 21.30 -52.15 59.53
CA LEU A 10 20.22 -52.16 58.56
C LEU A 10 19.35 -50.92 58.79
N ASP A 11 19.85 -49.76 58.42
CA ASP A 11 19.01 -48.58 58.14
C ASP A 11 19.79 -47.60 57.26
N GLY A 12 19.18 -47.22 56.13
CA GLY A 12 19.48 -45.93 55.50
C GLY A 12 20.64 -45.90 54.51
N GLY A 13 20.45 -46.52 53.35
CA GLY A 13 21.34 -46.31 52.21
C GLY A 13 20.64 -46.52 50.88
N ALA A 14 19.38 -46.08 50.77
CA ALA A 14 18.79 -45.86 49.46
C ALA A 14 19.68 -44.83 48.77
N THR A 15 20.47 -45.30 47.80
CA THR A 15 21.24 -44.44 46.91
C THR A 15 20.31 -43.34 46.44
N ASP A 16 20.65 -42.12 46.84
CA ASP A 16 20.00 -40.83 46.61
C ASP A 16 20.05 -40.41 45.13
N TRP A 17 20.09 -41.39 44.23
CA TRP A 17 19.89 -41.15 42.82
C TRP A 17 18.40 -40.84 42.60
N ALA A 18 18.05 -39.57 42.73
CA ALA A 18 16.93 -39.01 42.00
C ALA A 18 17.38 -38.86 40.54
N PRO A 19 16.61 -39.33 39.54
CA PRO A 19 16.83 -38.86 38.18
C PRO A 19 16.77 -37.33 38.21
N PRO A 20 17.62 -36.61 37.45
CA PRO A 20 17.43 -35.18 37.28
C PRO A 20 15.98 -34.95 36.85
N PRO A 21 15.30 -33.89 37.33
CA PRO A 21 13.96 -33.59 36.86
C PRO A 21 14.03 -33.57 35.34
N ALA A 22 13.10 -34.28 34.68
CA ALA A 22 13.01 -34.26 33.24
C ALA A 22 13.05 -32.80 32.82
N ALA A 23 14.06 -32.42 32.03
CA ALA A 23 14.15 -31.07 31.48
C ALA A 23 12.77 -30.76 30.89
N ASP A 24 12.18 -29.64 31.30
CA ASP A 24 10.86 -29.27 30.82
C ASP A 24 10.93 -29.24 29.28
N PRO A 25 10.22 -30.14 28.58
CA PRO A 25 10.33 -30.23 27.13
C PRO A 25 9.82 -28.95 26.45
N TRP A 26 9.08 -28.10 27.18
CA TRP A 26 8.66 -26.78 26.69
C TRP A 26 9.76 -25.72 26.76
N GLN A 27 10.80 -25.88 27.59
CA GLN A 27 11.97 -24.98 27.60
C GLN A 27 12.96 -25.30 26.46
N ALA A 28 13.02 -26.55 26.01
CA ALA A 28 13.92 -26.98 24.93
C ALA A 28 13.36 -26.70 23.51
N LEU A 29 12.09 -26.31 23.42
CA LEU A 29 11.38 -26.07 22.16
C LEU A 29 10.93 -24.63 21.98
N ASP A 30 11.36 -23.68 22.83
CA ASP A 30 11.08 -22.27 22.57
C ASP A 30 12.08 -21.75 21.52
N PRO A 31 11.73 -21.68 20.23
CA PRO A 31 12.66 -21.29 19.16
C PRO A 31 12.88 -19.76 19.17
N TRP A 32 12.25 -19.05 20.11
CA TRP A 32 12.30 -17.60 20.27
C TRP A 32 13.30 -17.15 21.34
N HIS A 33 14.21 -18.04 21.77
CA HIS A 33 15.28 -17.76 22.72
C HIS A 33 16.55 -17.16 22.06
N ASP A 34 16.45 -16.75 20.80
CA ASP A 34 17.40 -15.80 20.22
C ASP A 34 17.07 -14.43 20.79
N ASP A 35 18.05 -13.77 21.43
CA ASP A 35 17.96 -12.34 21.76
C ASP A 35 17.43 -11.63 20.51
N PRO A 36 16.23 -11.03 20.53
CA PRO A 36 15.76 -10.31 19.37
C PRO A 36 16.82 -9.27 19.07
N ALA A 37 17.36 -9.30 17.85
CA ALA A 37 18.29 -8.28 17.37
C ALA A 37 17.79 -6.91 17.84
N PRO A 38 18.67 -6.02 18.36
CA PRO A 38 18.25 -4.78 19.00
C PRO A 38 17.24 -4.09 18.09
N ILE A 39 15.99 -4.03 18.56
CA ILE A 39 14.96 -3.23 17.92
C ILE A 39 15.55 -1.82 17.86
N PRO A 40 15.72 -1.19 16.69
CA PRO A 40 16.29 0.16 16.63
C PRO A 40 15.41 1.10 17.46
N GLU A 41 15.93 1.53 18.62
CA GLU A 41 15.13 2.08 19.72
C GLU A 41 14.76 3.56 19.59
N THR A 42 15.05 4.22 18.48
CA THR A 42 14.73 5.64 18.35
C THR A 42 14.03 5.89 17.03
N GLY A 43 12.75 5.53 17.00
CA GLY A 43 11.83 6.07 16.01
C GLY A 43 10.39 5.66 16.26
N PHE A 44 9.46 6.37 15.63
CA PHE A 44 8.03 6.08 15.74
C PHE A 44 7.33 6.34 14.40
N TRP A 45 6.28 5.55 14.12
CA TRP A 45 5.39 5.82 13.00
C TRP A 45 4.48 7.01 13.35
N THR A 46 4.48 8.03 12.51
CA THR A 46 3.55 9.15 12.62
C THR A 46 3.04 9.60 11.26
N TRP A 47 1.91 10.30 11.27
CA TRP A 47 1.39 10.97 10.09
C TRP A 47 2.16 12.26 9.88
N VAL A 48 2.80 12.38 8.72
CA VAL A 48 3.47 13.62 8.30
C VAL A 48 2.71 14.23 7.14
N GLU A 49 2.63 15.56 7.11
CA GLU A 49 2.13 16.28 5.94
C GLU A 49 3.16 16.14 4.81
N VAL A 50 2.68 15.74 3.64
CA VAL A 50 3.48 15.63 2.44
C VAL A 50 2.79 16.40 1.31
N ASP A 51 3.60 17.06 0.48
CA ASP A 51 3.13 17.65 -0.76
C ASP A 51 3.01 16.55 -1.82
N ALA A 52 1.83 15.97 -1.96
CA ALA A 52 1.54 14.96 -2.97
C ALA A 52 1.17 15.65 -4.29
N SER A 53 1.85 15.31 -5.37
CA SER A 53 1.53 15.80 -6.72
C SER A 53 1.22 14.64 -7.65
N THR A 54 0.05 14.68 -8.29
CA THR A 54 -0.40 13.68 -9.26
C THR A 54 -0.46 14.31 -10.65
N VAL A 55 0.23 13.69 -11.60
CA VAL A 55 0.19 14.04 -13.02
C VAL A 55 -0.90 13.22 -13.70
N TYR A 56 -1.81 13.87 -14.43
CA TYR A 56 -2.91 13.21 -15.14
C TYR A 56 -3.12 13.80 -16.55
N PRO A 57 -3.54 12.97 -17.52
CA PRO A 57 -3.83 13.44 -18.86
C PRO A 57 -5.22 14.08 -18.94
N VAL A 58 -5.32 15.19 -19.68
CA VAL A 58 -6.58 15.84 -20.08
C VAL A 58 -6.68 15.73 -21.59
N LEU A 59 -7.70 15.01 -22.08
CA LEU A 59 -7.96 14.88 -23.50
C LEU A 59 -8.62 16.16 -24.01
N TRP A 60 -8.09 16.72 -25.09
CA TRP A 60 -8.70 17.81 -25.82
C TRP A 60 -9.21 17.31 -27.16
N THR A 61 -10.35 17.85 -27.55
CA THR A 61 -11.15 17.39 -28.68
C THR A 61 -11.46 18.60 -29.55
N ARG A 62 -11.30 18.45 -30.87
CA ARG A 62 -11.59 19.49 -31.86
C ARG A 62 -12.91 19.23 -32.56
N TRP A 63 -13.61 20.29 -32.90
CA TRP A 63 -14.75 20.23 -33.80
C TRP A 63 -14.27 20.18 -35.25
N LEU A 64 -14.82 19.22 -36.00
CA LEU A 64 -14.63 19.09 -37.43
C LEU A 64 -15.99 19.25 -38.09
N THR A 65 -16.14 20.32 -38.87
CA THR A 65 -17.23 20.40 -39.83
C THR A 65 -17.00 19.40 -40.95
N GLU A 66 -18.04 19.13 -41.75
CA GLU A 66 -17.90 18.26 -42.92
C GLU A 66 -17.24 18.98 -44.10
N GLU A 67 -16.96 20.29 -43.98
CA GLU A 67 -16.32 21.12 -45.01
C GLU A 67 -17.03 21.07 -46.38
N ASP A 68 -18.33 20.74 -46.41
CA ASP A 68 -19.15 20.75 -47.62
C ASP A 68 -20.00 22.02 -47.74
N GLU A 69 -20.63 22.21 -48.90
CA GLU A 69 -21.52 23.38 -49.16
C GLU A 69 -22.77 23.41 -48.26
N ARG A 70 -22.97 22.40 -47.40
CA ARG A 70 -24.10 22.26 -46.49
C ARG A 70 -23.69 22.42 -45.02
N VAL A 71 -22.47 22.91 -44.75
CA VAL A 71 -22.08 23.31 -43.40
C VAL A 71 -23.03 24.38 -42.90
N CYS A 72 -23.64 24.11 -41.73
CA CYS A 72 -24.64 25.00 -41.16
C CYS A 72 -24.00 26.32 -40.67
N PRO A 73 -24.72 27.46 -40.70
CA PRO A 73 -24.20 28.75 -40.21
C PRO A 73 -23.79 28.74 -38.74
N GLU A 74 -24.37 27.84 -37.94
CA GLU A 74 -24.03 27.66 -36.51
C GLU A 74 -22.78 26.80 -36.32
N CYS A 75 -22.49 25.91 -37.28
CA CYS A 75 -21.42 24.92 -37.24
C CYS A 75 -20.11 25.50 -37.79
N GLY A 76 -20.21 26.30 -38.85
CA GLY A 76 -19.06 26.93 -39.51
C GLY A 76 -18.16 27.70 -38.54
N PRO A 77 -18.70 28.54 -37.64
CA PRO A 77 -17.90 29.26 -36.65
C PRO A 77 -17.18 28.35 -35.64
N LEU A 78 -17.64 27.11 -35.46
CA LEU A 78 -17.03 26.14 -34.55
C LEU A 78 -15.91 25.35 -35.21
N ASP A 79 -15.71 25.46 -36.52
CA ASP A 79 -14.72 24.65 -37.21
C ASP A 79 -13.30 24.85 -36.65
N GLY A 80 -12.65 23.74 -36.31
CA GLY A 80 -11.32 23.75 -35.71
C GLY A 80 -11.24 24.19 -34.24
N ALA A 81 -12.33 24.68 -33.64
CA ALA A 81 -12.35 25.03 -32.23
C ALA A 81 -12.12 23.79 -31.35
N VAL A 82 -11.47 24.00 -30.19
CA VAL A 82 -10.99 22.93 -29.32
C VAL A 82 -11.50 23.15 -27.90
N TRP A 83 -11.92 22.06 -27.27
CA TRP A 83 -12.36 22.03 -25.87
C TRP A 83 -11.83 20.77 -25.20
N GLU A 84 -11.71 20.80 -23.88
CA GLU A 84 -11.54 19.59 -23.08
C GLU A 84 -12.64 18.57 -23.42
N ASP A 85 -12.30 17.29 -23.33
CA ASP A 85 -13.26 16.22 -23.59
C ASP A 85 -14.47 16.34 -22.65
N GLY A 86 -15.67 16.14 -23.21
CA GLY A 86 -16.94 16.43 -22.54
C GLY A 86 -17.28 17.92 -22.39
N GLY A 87 -16.36 18.84 -22.70
CA GLY A 87 -16.59 20.28 -22.74
C GLY A 87 -17.06 20.78 -24.12
N GLY A 88 -17.69 21.95 -24.12
CA GLY A 88 -18.17 22.61 -25.34
C GLY A 88 -19.41 21.95 -25.97
N PRO A 89 -19.80 22.37 -27.18
CA PRO A 89 -20.89 21.77 -27.92
C PRO A 89 -20.57 20.32 -28.34
N SER A 90 -21.57 19.45 -28.29
CA SER A 90 -21.48 18.05 -28.70
C SER A 90 -22.36 17.79 -29.92
N PRO A 91 -21.86 17.13 -30.98
CA PRO A 91 -22.68 16.77 -32.13
C PRO A 91 -23.64 15.62 -31.81
N PRO A 92 -24.84 15.59 -32.43
CA PRO A 92 -25.36 16.57 -33.38
C PRO A 92 -25.86 17.85 -32.70
N LEU A 93 -25.44 19.02 -33.18
CA LEU A 93 -25.84 20.32 -32.62
C LEU A 93 -27.30 20.68 -32.95
N HIS A 94 -27.75 20.25 -34.13
CA HIS A 94 -29.10 20.45 -34.64
C HIS A 94 -29.51 19.21 -35.45
N VAL A 95 -30.78 19.17 -35.87
CA VAL A 95 -31.30 18.09 -36.71
C VAL A 95 -30.50 18.01 -38.02
N GLY A 96 -30.00 16.82 -38.35
CA GLY A 96 -29.20 16.59 -39.55
C GLY A 96 -27.75 17.08 -39.49
N CYS A 97 -27.26 17.51 -38.33
CA CYS A 97 -25.85 17.87 -38.16
C CYS A 97 -24.93 16.67 -38.43
N ARG A 98 -23.99 16.83 -39.37
CA ARG A 98 -22.99 15.83 -39.76
C ARG A 98 -21.59 16.11 -39.20
N CYS A 99 -21.45 17.17 -38.40
CA CYS A 99 -20.18 17.52 -37.76
C CYS A 99 -19.79 16.47 -36.71
N ARG A 100 -18.50 16.39 -36.41
CA ARG A 100 -17.96 15.42 -35.45
C ARG A 100 -16.93 16.02 -34.51
N ARG A 101 -16.73 15.36 -33.38
CA ARG A 101 -15.60 15.60 -32.47
C ARG A 101 -14.48 14.62 -32.82
N ALA A 102 -13.25 15.11 -32.85
CA ALA A 102 -12.06 14.27 -33.03
C ALA A 102 -11.01 14.61 -31.97
N PRO A 103 -10.18 13.66 -31.53
CA PRO A 103 -9.04 13.95 -30.67
C PRO A 103 -8.15 15.04 -31.30
N ALA A 104 -7.80 16.06 -30.52
CA ALA A 104 -6.92 17.15 -30.95
C ALA A 104 -5.52 16.95 -30.37
N PHE A 105 -5.41 16.94 -29.04
CA PHE A 105 -4.17 16.71 -28.32
C PHE A 105 -4.47 16.27 -26.89
N THR A 106 -3.43 15.89 -26.15
CA THR A 106 -3.49 15.59 -24.73
C THR A 106 -2.62 16.59 -23.97
N GLU A 107 -3.20 17.25 -22.98
CA GLU A 107 -2.50 18.13 -22.07
C GLU A 107 -2.22 17.38 -20.77
N TRP A 108 -0.98 17.39 -20.29
CA TRP A 108 -0.63 16.79 -19.00
C TRP A 108 -0.71 17.84 -17.92
N ARG A 109 -1.61 17.65 -16.95
CA ARG A 109 -1.78 18.56 -15.82
C ARG A 109 -1.27 17.92 -14.54
N THR A 110 -0.84 18.78 -13.62
CA THR A 110 -0.43 18.37 -12.28
C THR A 110 -1.42 18.94 -11.28
N ARG A 111 -1.93 18.08 -10.40
CA ARG A 111 -2.68 18.51 -9.21
C ARG A 111 -1.82 18.23 -7.99
N SER A 112 -1.56 19.27 -7.21
CA SER A 112 -0.89 19.17 -5.91
C SER A 112 -1.93 19.25 -4.80
N ALA A 113 -1.75 18.45 -3.75
CA ALA A 113 -2.54 18.48 -2.54
C ALA A 113 -1.66 18.13 -1.34
N THR A 114 -1.92 18.78 -0.21
CA THR A 114 -1.39 18.32 1.06
C THR A 114 -2.07 16.99 1.40
N ALA A 115 -1.27 15.96 1.58
CA ALA A 115 -1.71 14.64 1.99
C ALA A 115 -1.04 14.25 3.30
N TRP A 116 -1.65 13.34 4.04
CA TRP A 116 -1.05 12.74 5.23
C TRP A 116 -0.53 11.37 4.86
N GLU A 117 0.77 11.16 5.04
CA GLU A 117 1.43 9.88 4.80
C GLU A 117 1.99 9.33 6.11
N LEU A 118 1.78 8.04 6.36
CA LEU A 118 2.33 7.37 7.53
C LEU A 118 3.82 7.08 7.26
N ARG A 119 4.72 7.70 8.04
CA ARG A 119 6.18 7.52 7.91
C ARG A 119 6.82 7.21 9.24
N TRP A 120 7.91 6.46 9.19
CA TRP A 120 8.81 6.27 10.33
C TRP A 120 9.66 7.52 10.49
N VAL A 121 9.71 8.06 11.70
CA VAL A 121 10.54 9.22 12.06
C VAL A 121 11.54 8.77 13.10
N ASP A 122 12.82 9.01 12.86
CA ASP A 122 13.87 8.74 13.83
C ASP A 122 13.71 9.68 15.05
N GLY A 123 13.85 9.13 16.25
CA GLY A 123 13.65 9.79 17.54
C GLY A 123 14.85 10.57 18.05
#